data_AF-A0A2S2QXS2-F1
#
_entry.id   AF-A0A2S2QXS2-F1
#
_cell.length_a   1.000
_cell.length_b   1.000
_cell.length_c   1.000
_cell.angle_alpha   90.00
_cell.angle_beta   90.00
_cell.angle_gamma   90.00
#
_symmetry.space_group_name_H-M   'P 1'
#
loop_
_entity.id
_entity.type
_entity.pdbx_description
1 polymer ?
#
loop_
_entity_poly.entity_id
_entity_poly.type
_entity_poly.pdbx_seq_one_letter_code
_entity_poly.pdbx_strand_id
1 'polypeptide(L)'
;MALAANRNTMTPLLALLQLILCITFSSSEAASTGSSSSKSTAVLRTSVMHPAFESAGKSAGLKIWRIENFEPVPYPVKDYGKFYTGDSYIVLNSKEDKSKNKKFTSDIYYWSGSSSSQVSE
;
A
#
# COMPACT_ATOMS: atom_id res chain seq x y z
N MET A 1 -22.30 47.89 -14.52
CA MET A 1 -21.88 46.62 -13.86
C MET A 1 -22.55 45.49 -14.61
N ALA A 2 -21.79 44.80 -15.48
CA ALA A 2 -21.20 43.46 -15.22
C ALA A 2 -22.27 42.36 -15.41
N LEU A 3 -22.04 41.20 -16.03
CA LEU A 3 -20.89 40.58 -16.67
C LEU A 3 -21.47 39.46 -17.59
N ALA A 4 -20.69 39.00 -18.55
CA ALA A 4 -21.04 38.02 -19.57
C ALA A 4 -21.65 36.69 -19.07
N ALA A 5 -22.55 36.11 -19.88
CA ALA A 5 -22.83 34.68 -19.87
C ALA A 5 -22.51 34.09 -21.25
N ASN A 6 -21.51 33.21 -21.19
CA ASN A 6 -20.77 32.50 -22.21
C ASN A 6 -21.65 31.70 -23.18
N ARG A 7 -21.39 31.84 -24.50
CA ARG A 7 -21.98 31.03 -25.57
C ARG A 7 -21.19 29.73 -25.66
N ASN A 8 -21.84 28.58 -25.50
CA ASN A 8 -21.23 27.30 -25.89
C ASN A 8 -22.30 26.24 -26.21
N THR A 9 -22.95 26.36 -27.36
CA THR A 9 -23.71 25.26 -27.97
C THR A 9 -22.71 24.33 -28.67
N MET A 10 -22.03 23.50 -27.86
CA MET A 10 -21.02 22.56 -28.33
C MET A 10 -21.65 21.42 -29.13
N THR A 11 -21.08 21.24 -30.31
CA THR A 11 -21.53 20.44 -31.43
C THR A 11 -21.31 18.94 -31.19
N PRO A 12 -22.20 18.06 -31.71
CA PRO A 12 -22.06 16.59 -31.60
C PRO A 12 -20.77 16.06 -32.24
N LEU A 13 -20.14 16.86 -33.12
CA LEU A 13 -18.87 16.57 -33.77
C LEU A 13 -17.70 16.53 -32.78
N LEU A 14 -17.72 17.35 -31.71
CA LEU A 14 -16.65 17.36 -30.71
C LEU A 14 -16.71 16.11 -29.81
N ALA A 15 -17.92 15.64 -29.50
CA ALA A 15 -18.12 14.40 -28.75
C ALA A 15 -17.66 13.17 -29.55
N LEU A 16 -17.88 13.15 -30.87
CA LEU A 16 -17.40 12.08 -31.74
C LEU A 16 -15.86 12.06 -31.83
N LEU A 17 -15.23 13.23 -31.89
CA LEU A 17 -13.76 13.33 -31.90
C LEU A 17 -13.14 12.82 -30.57
N GLN A 18 -13.78 13.11 -29.43
CA GLN A 18 -13.34 12.62 -28.12
C GLN A 18 -13.50 11.09 -27.97
N LEU A 19 -14.59 10.51 -28.50
CA LEU A 19 -14.79 9.07 -28.46
C LEU A 19 -13.73 8.32 -29.29
N ILE A 20 -13.35 8.86 -30.46
CA ILE A 20 -12.30 8.29 -31.31
C ILE A 20 -10.93 8.32 -30.62
N LEU A 21 -10.63 9.36 -29.83
CA LEU A 21 -9.38 9.46 -29.07
C LEU A 21 -9.28 8.43 -27.93
N CYS A 22 -10.41 8.05 -27.31
CA CYS A 22 -10.42 7.04 -26.25
C CYS A 22 -10.13 5.63 -26.75
N ILE A 23 -10.52 5.30 -27.99
CA ILE A 23 -10.37 3.95 -28.54
C ILE A 23 -8.91 3.66 -28.93
N THR A 24 -8.12 4.68 -29.29
CA THR A 24 -6.71 4.50 -29.69
C THR A 24 -5.72 4.51 -28.51
N PHE A 25 -6.12 4.98 -27.33
CA PHE A 25 -5.22 5.09 -26.18
C PHE A 25 -5.08 3.77 -25.38
N SER A 26 -5.95 2.79 -25.61
CA SER A 26 -5.96 1.55 -24.81
C SER A 26 -5.09 0.43 -25.39
N SER A 27 -3.83 0.73 -25.70
CA SER A 27 -2.85 -0.32 -26.01
C SER A 27 -1.44 0.04 -25.54
N SER A 28 -1.09 -0.48 -24.36
CA SER A 28 0.28 -0.61 -23.86
C SER A 28 0.17 -1.62 -22.69
N GLU A 29 0.89 -2.74 -22.59
CA GLU A 29 1.92 -3.37 -23.40
C GLU A 29 1.98 -4.81 -22.85
N ALA A 30 1.78 -5.84 -23.67
CA ALA A 30 2.01 -7.22 -23.25
C ALA A 30 3.52 -7.49 -23.35
N ALA A 31 4.24 -7.33 -22.24
CA ALA A 31 5.64 -7.70 -22.15
C ALA A 31 5.78 -9.23 -22.28
N SER A 32 6.19 -9.68 -23.46
CA SER A 32 6.87 -10.96 -23.65
C SER A 32 8.37 -10.73 -23.59
N THR A 33 9.05 -11.25 -22.56
CA THR A 33 10.50 -11.46 -22.62
C THR A 33 10.81 -12.89 -22.18
N GLY A 34 11.68 -13.50 -22.97
CA GLY A 34 11.81 -14.94 -23.10
C GLY A 34 12.36 -15.67 -21.88
N SER A 35 11.94 -16.94 -21.82
CA SER A 35 12.65 -18.03 -21.16
C SER A 35 14.12 -18.04 -21.58
N SER A 36 15.02 -17.74 -20.65
CA SER A 36 16.38 -18.28 -20.67
C SER A 36 16.55 -19.13 -19.42
N SER A 37 16.78 -20.43 -19.64
CA SER A 37 17.05 -21.39 -18.56
C SER A 37 18.41 -21.09 -17.94
N SER A 38 18.41 -20.43 -16.79
CA SER A 38 19.55 -20.46 -15.88
C SER A 38 19.21 -21.43 -14.76
N LYS A 39 20.00 -22.51 -14.63
CA LYS A 39 19.97 -23.39 -13.45
C LYS A 39 20.38 -22.55 -12.24
N SER A 40 19.43 -21.90 -11.59
CA SER A 40 19.63 -21.26 -10.30
C SER A 40 19.46 -22.32 -9.23
N THR A 41 20.59 -22.82 -8.73
CA THR A 41 20.67 -23.50 -7.43
C THR A 41 19.80 -22.74 -6.44
N ALA A 42 18.75 -23.38 -5.92
CA ALA A 42 17.85 -22.77 -4.95
C ALA A 42 18.64 -22.51 -3.67
N VAL A 43 19.27 -21.33 -3.58
CA VAL A 43 19.66 -20.75 -2.30
C VAL A 43 18.35 -20.57 -1.56
N LEU A 44 18.06 -21.44 -0.60
CA LEU A 44 16.99 -21.26 0.36
C LEU A 44 17.22 -19.89 1.00
N ARG A 45 16.53 -18.87 0.49
CA ARG A 45 16.45 -17.57 1.12
C ARG A 45 15.73 -17.82 2.43
N THR A 46 16.49 -18.00 3.51
CA THR A 46 15.91 -17.87 4.83
C THR A 46 15.40 -16.44 4.91
N SER A 47 14.08 -16.27 4.87
CA SER A 47 13.50 -14.99 5.23
C SER A 47 13.92 -14.76 6.67
N VAL A 48 14.69 -13.72 6.95
CA VAL A 48 14.98 -13.34 8.33
C VAL A 48 13.77 -12.55 8.80
N MET A 49 12.86 -13.22 9.51
CA MET A 49 11.68 -12.59 10.08
C MET A 49 11.95 -12.25 11.55
N HIS A 50 11.72 -11.00 11.94
CA HIS A 50 11.85 -10.62 13.35
C HIS A 50 10.77 -11.31 14.19
N PRO A 51 11.08 -11.89 15.37
CA PRO A 51 10.13 -12.65 16.19
C PRO A 51 8.84 -11.89 16.53
N ALA A 52 8.93 -10.57 16.74
CA ALA A 52 7.75 -9.75 17.04
C ALA A 52 6.67 -9.79 15.93
N PHE A 53 7.08 -10.07 14.68
CA PHE A 53 6.19 -10.15 13.53
C PHE A 53 5.70 -11.57 13.24
N GLU A 54 6.00 -12.56 14.08
CA GLU A 54 5.57 -13.95 13.85
C GLU A 54 4.06 -14.06 13.66
N SER A 55 3.27 -13.22 14.35
CA SER A 55 1.82 -13.25 14.24
C SER A 55 1.26 -12.35 13.12
N ALA A 56 2.09 -11.55 12.44
CA ALA A 56 1.67 -10.61 11.41
C ALA A 56 0.97 -11.33 10.24
N GLY A 57 -0.20 -10.84 9.81
CA GLY A 57 -0.90 -11.33 8.62
C GLY A 57 -1.53 -12.72 8.73
N LYS A 58 -1.40 -13.41 9.89
CA LYS A 58 -1.95 -14.75 10.11
C LYS A 58 -3.44 -14.78 10.49
N SER A 59 -3.99 -13.64 10.90
CA SER A 59 -5.39 -13.49 11.30
C SER A 59 -5.91 -12.12 10.88
N ALA A 60 -7.21 -12.01 10.62
CA ALA A 60 -7.85 -10.71 10.43
C ALA A 60 -7.73 -9.85 11.70
N GLY A 61 -7.67 -8.53 11.52
CA GLY A 61 -7.62 -7.55 12.59
C GLY A 61 -6.43 -6.60 12.50
N LEU A 62 -6.33 -5.74 13.51
CA LEU A 62 -5.31 -4.71 13.64
C LEU A 62 -4.19 -5.16 14.58
N LYS A 63 -2.94 -5.01 14.16
CA LYS A 63 -1.76 -5.23 14.98
C LYS A 63 -0.88 -3.98 14.95
N ILE A 64 -0.43 -3.55 16.12
CA ILE A 64 0.44 -2.38 16.26
C ILE A 64 1.68 -2.81 17.01
N TRP A 65 2.84 -2.38 16.52
CA TRP A 65 4.11 -2.46 17.22
C TRP A 65 4.65 -1.06 17.44
N ARG A 66 5.10 -0.77 18.66
CA ARG A 66 5.87 0.44 18.97
C ARG A 66 7.35 0.13 18.79
N ILE A 67 8.10 1.08 18.25
CA ILE A 67 9.55 0.95 18.12
C ILE A 67 10.19 1.43 19.41
N GLU A 68 10.87 0.53 20.11
CA GLU A 68 11.60 0.79 21.34
C GLU A 68 13.03 0.30 21.16
N ASN A 69 14.02 1.19 21.28
CA ASN A 69 15.44 0.85 21.13
C ASN A 69 15.75 0.09 19.83
N PHE A 70 15.17 0.54 18.72
CA PHE A 70 15.25 -0.10 17.38
C PHE A 70 14.57 -1.46 17.25
N GLU A 71 13.84 -1.91 18.27
CA GLU A 71 13.13 -3.18 18.26
C GLU A 71 11.61 -2.96 18.19
N PRO A 72 10.87 -3.73 17.38
CA PRO A 72 9.42 -3.69 17.36
C PRO A 72 8.84 -4.45 18.56
N VAL A 73 8.15 -3.73 19.45
CA VAL A 73 7.47 -4.28 20.64
C VAL A 73 5.96 -4.23 20.44
N PRO A 74 5.21 -5.33 20.67
CA PRO A 74 3.76 -5.34 20.56
C PRO A 74 3.12 -4.24 21.42
N TYR A 75 2.28 -3.41 20.81
CA TYR A 75 1.60 -2.33 21.50
C TYR A 75 0.34 -2.86 22.22
N PRO A 76 0.05 -2.47 23.47
CA PRO A 76 -1.11 -2.97 24.19
C PRO A 76 -2.43 -2.65 23.48
N VAL A 77 -3.29 -3.67 23.30
CA VAL A 77 -4.58 -3.51 22.60
C VAL A 77 -5.47 -2.44 23.25
N LYS A 78 -5.41 -2.31 24.58
CA LYS A 78 -6.14 -1.29 25.37
C LYS A 78 -5.74 0.15 25.03
N ASP A 79 -4.58 0.34 24.41
CA ASP A 79 -4.02 1.65 24.08
C ASP A 79 -4.04 1.93 22.57
N TYR A 80 -4.63 1.03 21.76
CA TYR A 80 -4.82 1.28 20.34
C TYR A 80 -5.54 2.61 20.09
N GLY A 81 -5.03 3.39 19.15
CA GLY A 81 -5.51 4.74 18.85
C GLY A 81 -4.83 5.84 19.68
N LYS A 82 -4.06 5.50 20.72
CA LYS A 82 -3.18 6.43 21.42
C LYS A 82 -1.77 6.28 20.85
N PHE A 83 -1.20 7.37 20.36
CA PHE A 83 0.15 7.37 19.81
C PHE A 83 0.96 8.48 20.48
N TYR A 84 2.12 8.13 21.02
CA TYR A 84 3.02 9.10 21.65
C TYR A 84 3.86 9.82 20.59
N THR A 85 3.88 11.15 20.64
CA THR A 85 4.58 12.00 19.65
C THR A 85 6.10 11.81 19.62
N GLY A 86 6.70 11.27 20.67
CA GLY A 86 8.13 10.95 20.73
C GLY A 86 8.51 9.59 20.13
N ASP A 87 7.53 8.77 19.77
CA ASP A 87 7.75 7.37 19.40
C ASP A 87 7.41 7.14 17.92
N SER A 88 7.75 5.95 17.42
CA SER A 88 7.36 5.49 16.09
C SER A 88 6.64 4.14 16.20
N TYR A 89 5.75 3.87 15.24
CA TYR A 89 4.89 2.69 15.27
C TYR A 89 4.76 2.07 13.88
N ILE A 90 4.64 0.75 13.85
CA ILE A 90 4.23 -0.03 12.68
C ILE A 90 2.79 -0.50 12.94
N VAL A 91 1.91 -0.24 11.98
CA VAL A 91 0.49 -0.63 12.04
C VAL A 91 0.20 -1.57 10.88
N LEU A 92 -0.33 -2.74 11.18
CA LEU A 92 -0.76 -3.74 10.21
C LEU A 92 -2.26 -3.94 10.35
N ASN A 93 -3.00 -3.74 9.25
CA ASN A 93 -4.41 -4.07 9.16
C ASN A 93 -4.60 -5.24 8.20
N SER A 94 -5.00 -6.41 8.73
CA SER A 94 -5.24 -7.61 7.94
C SER A 94 -6.75 -7.84 7.78
N LYS A 95 -7.20 -8.02 6.54
CA LYS A 95 -8.60 -8.30 6.19
C LYS A 95 -8.68 -9.69 5.56
N GLU A 96 -9.71 -10.44 5.93
CA GLU A 96 -9.98 -11.74 5.29
C GLU A 96 -10.74 -11.53 3.98
N ASP A 97 -10.19 -12.02 2.88
CA ASP A 97 -10.87 -12.06 1.60
C ASP A 97 -11.76 -13.31 1.54
N LYS A 98 -13.06 -13.12 1.81
CA LYS A 98 -14.07 -14.19 1.78
C LYS A 98 -14.24 -14.81 0.39
N SER A 99 -13.84 -14.11 -0.68
CA SER A 99 -13.93 -14.60 -2.06
C SER A 99 -12.76 -15.53 -2.42
N LYS A 100 -11.62 -15.42 -1.74
CA LYS A 100 -10.37 -16.10 -2.10
C LYS A 100 -9.88 -17.07 -1.04
N ASN A 101 -10.65 -18.12 -0.75
CA ASN A 101 -10.21 -19.27 0.06
C ASN A 101 -9.48 -18.88 1.38
N LYS A 102 -10.06 -17.95 2.17
CA LYS A 102 -9.47 -17.47 3.44
C LYS A 102 -8.09 -16.83 3.31
N LYS A 103 -7.76 -16.24 2.15
CA LYS A 103 -6.54 -15.46 1.98
C LYS A 103 -6.67 -14.12 2.71
N PHE A 104 -5.64 -13.72 3.44
CA PHE A 104 -5.58 -12.40 4.06
C PHE A 104 -4.95 -11.39 3.11
N THR A 105 -5.56 -10.22 2.99
CA THR A 105 -4.94 -9.01 2.42
C THR A 105 -4.51 -8.12 3.57
N SER A 106 -3.35 -7.47 3.46
CA SER A 106 -2.82 -6.65 4.55
C SER A 106 -2.36 -5.29 4.05
N ASP A 107 -2.74 -4.26 4.80
CA ASP A 107 -2.30 -2.89 4.64
C ASP A 107 -1.27 -2.58 5.75
N ILE A 108 -0.09 -2.07 5.39
CA ILE A 108 0.97 -1.72 6.35
C ILE A 108 1.15 -0.20 6.35
N TYR A 109 1.22 0.38 7.54
CA TYR A 109 1.45 1.80 7.76
C TYR A 109 2.60 1.97 8.74
N TYR A 110 3.38 3.02 8.51
CA TYR A 110 4.39 3.50 9.46
C TYR A 110 3.97 4.86 9.97
N TRP A 111 3.90 5.01 11.28
CA TRP A 111 3.61 6.28 11.93
C TRP A 111 4.89 6.78 12.60
N SER A 112 5.29 8.00 12.26
CA SER A 112 6.44 8.67 12.85
C SER A 112 5.92 9.82 13.71
N GLY A 113 6.26 9.80 15.00
CA GLY A 113 5.90 10.88 15.90
C GLY A 113 6.65 12.17 15.54
N SER A 114 6.01 13.32 15.74
CA SER A 114 6.61 14.63 15.43
C SER A 114 7.88 14.96 16.22
N SER A 115 8.06 14.32 17.36
CA SER A 115 9.23 14.46 18.25
C SER A 115 10.07 13.18 18.29
N SER A 116 9.80 12.22 17.40
CA SER A 116 10.61 11.01 17.27
C SER A 116 11.97 11.33 16.66
N SER A 117 13.02 10.65 17.14
CA SER A 117 14.37 10.82 16.60
C SER A 117 14.52 10.03 15.31
N GLN A 118 14.92 10.69 14.23
CA GLN A 118 15.40 10.00 13.03
C GLN A 118 16.87 9.68 13.23
N VAL A 119 17.23 8.43 13.04
CA VAL A 119 18.63 8.02 13.04
C VAL A 119 19.09 8.09 11.59
N SER A 120 19.84 9.14 11.27
CA SER A 120 20.61 9.24 10.03
C SER A 120 21.83 8.33 10.15
N GLU A 121 21.96 7.40 9.22
CA GLU A 121 23.14 6.52 9.06
C GLU A 121 24.38 7.31 8.62
#